data_AF-A0A945MQ98-F1
#
_entry.id   AF-A0A945MQ98-F1
#
_cell.length_a   1.000
_cell.length_b   1.000
_cell.length_c   1.000
_cell.angle_alpha   90.00
_cell.angle_beta   90.00
_cell.angle_gamma   90.00
#
_symmetry.space_group_name_H-M   'P 1'
#
loop_
_entity.id
_entity.type
_entity.pdbx_description
1 polymer ?
#
loop_
_entity_poly.entity_id
_entity_poly.type
_entity_poly.pdbx_seq_one_letter_code
_entity_poly.pdbx_strand_id
1 'polypeptide(L)'
;MPDPQPRERHYVFGGMYLAFSLWIGLGWVAIIEAIREKLAQFSSSLIAIIAVAGLLLPAGVFAKLYHIEDRTGDYVAYDYAYNMLAGCEQDAVIFTNGDNDTFPLWFLQEVEGIRKDVRVVNLSLLNTGWYIKQLRDREPKIDIRFDDTLIDSVLTDTQLVDLYRRLWEPKIPPEFKNIGLDIEVKTLEGHDLLRVQDIMVIKILGWNEWKKPMHFAITIPASNRVGLDPFLSMVGMTMKVMPQRNDGSDPEALRHNLMHEYRFRGLNDPEVHKDENTTRLLGNYRACVLQLALHYKDQGDSDEMVKLMRWAEKNIYMSWEGYYTAADHLSAAGEHEIAAEYLHKSTDEFINLYGTDPVATYDNIVSLAGVLLNEPYSAFDRAEAIYRQAIVLEPNRWEGHYELAATLQAIGDIPGALTVVRQYKIQYGERPEMLEAEQILLSASERPAATDSAALP
;
A
#
# COMPACT_ATOMS: atom_id res chain seq x y z
N MET A 1 -8.12 -21.41 -17.20
CA MET A 1 -8.26 -20.30 -16.23
C MET A 1 -9.15 -20.79 -15.12
N PRO A 2 -8.71 -20.82 -13.85
CA PRO A 2 -9.65 -20.88 -12.74
C PRO A 2 -10.27 -19.48 -12.58
N ASP A 3 -11.59 -19.42 -12.76
CA ASP A 3 -12.54 -18.29 -12.59
C ASP A 3 -12.14 -16.83 -12.99
N PRO A 4 -12.73 -16.26 -14.06
CA PRO A 4 -12.51 -14.86 -14.46
C PRO A 4 -13.54 -13.91 -13.83
N GLN A 5 -13.74 -13.96 -12.51
CA GLN A 5 -14.53 -12.93 -11.83
C GLN A 5 -13.81 -12.41 -10.59
N PRO A 6 -13.27 -11.19 -10.62
CA PRO A 6 -12.93 -10.48 -9.41
C PRO A 6 -14.22 -9.84 -8.86
N ARG A 7 -14.40 -9.97 -7.55
CA ARG A 7 -15.24 -9.14 -6.66
C ARG A 7 -16.60 -9.69 -6.23
N GLU A 8 -16.67 -9.82 -4.91
CA GLU A 8 -17.84 -9.81 -4.07
C GLU A 8 -18.79 -8.66 -4.45
N ARG A 9 -19.84 -8.99 -5.20
CA ARG A 9 -20.90 -8.05 -5.57
C ARG A 9 -21.97 -8.08 -4.49
N HIS A 10 -22.17 -6.97 -3.77
CA HIS A 10 -23.13 -6.86 -2.65
C HIS A 10 -24.57 -7.29 -3.03
N TYR A 11 -24.95 -7.21 -4.31
CA TYR A 11 -26.24 -7.68 -4.81
C TYR A 11 -26.36 -9.21 -4.93
N VAL A 12 -25.24 -9.95 -5.00
CA VAL A 12 -25.24 -11.42 -4.88
C VAL A 12 -25.42 -11.82 -3.42
N PHE A 13 -24.77 -11.11 -2.50
CA PHE A 13 -24.91 -11.38 -1.06
C PHE A 13 -26.27 -11.01 -0.51
N GLY A 14 -26.97 -10.01 -1.07
CA GLY A 14 -28.37 -9.74 -0.68
C GLY A 14 -29.25 -10.99 -0.76
N GLY A 15 -29.14 -11.75 -1.86
CA GLY A 15 -29.83 -13.03 -2.01
C GLY A 15 -29.34 -14.10 -1.02
N MET A 16 -28.02 -14.17 -0.80
CA MET A 16 -27.42 -15.11 0.15
C MET A 16 -27.83 -14.83 1.60
N TYR A 17 -27.80 -13.58 2.06
CA TYR A 17 -28.22 -13.17 3.40
C TYR A 17 -29.72 -13.42 3.60
N LEU A 18 -30.55 -13.17 2.58
CA LEU A 18 -31.97 -13.52 2.62
C LEU A 18 -32.16 -15.03 2.76
N ALA A 19 -31.48 -15.83 1.95
CA ALA A 19 -31.55 -17.30 2.02
C ALA A 19 -31.04 -17.82 3.38
N PHE A 20 -29.92 -17.30 3.88
CA PHE A 20 -29.35 -17.68 5.17
C PHE A 20 -30.26 -17.28 6.34
N SER A 21 -30.86 -16.09 6.29
CA SER A 21 -31.85 -15.65 7.29
C SER A 21 -33.11 -16.53 7.29
N LEU A 22 -33.59 -16.92 6.11
CA LEU A 22 -34.69 -17.87 5.98
C LEU A 22 -34.34 -19.24 6.58
N TRP A 23 -33.13 -19.75 6.32
CA TRP A 23 -32.68 -21.03 6.87
C TRP A 23 -32.51 -20.99 8.39
N ILE A 24 -31.97 -19.90 8.94
CA ILE A 24 -31.93 -19.67 10.39
C ILE A 24 -33.36 -19.67 10.96
N GLY A 25 -34.29 -18.98 10.32
CA GLY A 25 -35.70 -18.94 10.73
C GLY A 25 -36.36 -20.32 10.74
N LEU A 26 -36.18 -21.11 9.66
CA LEU A 26 -36.69 -22.49 9.57
C LEU A 26 -36.05 -23.39 10.63
N GLY A 27 -34.74 -23.27 10.85
CA GLY A 27 -34.03 -23.99 11.91
C GLY A 27 -34.58 -23.65 13.30
N TRP A 28 -34.88 -22.38 13.54
CA TRP A 28 -35.47 -21.93 14.81
C TRP A 28 -36.88 -22.50 15.03
N VAL A 29 -37.72 -22.51 13.98
CA VAL A 29 -39.05 -23.13 14.02
C VAL A 29 -38.93 -24.62 14.36
N ALA A 30 -38.04 -25.35 13.68
CA ALA A 30 -37.83 -26.78 13.93
C ALA A 30 -37.35 -27.06 15.36
N ILE A 31 -36.43 -26.23 15.89
CA ILE A 31 -35.99 -26.33 17.29
C ILE A 31 -37.17 -26.11 18.22
N ILE A 32 -37.93 -25.01 18.06
CA ILE A 32 -39.09 -24.69 18.90
C ILE A 32 -40.10 -25.84 18.90
N GLU A 33 -40.44 -26.39 17.73
CA GLU A 33 -41.37 -27.52 17.62
C GLU A 33 -40.87 -28.75 18.40
N ALA A 34 -39.58 -29.08 18.30
CA ALA A 34 -39.00 -30.22 19.00
C ALA A 34 -39.02 -30.11 20.53
N ILE A 35 -39.00 -28.89 21.08
CA ILE A 35 -39.04 -28.65 22.53
C ILE A 35 -40.40 -28.11 23.03
N ARG A 36 -41.39 -27.94 22.16
CA ARG A 36 -42.66 -27.26 22.45
C ARG A 36 -43.42 -27.85 23.64
N GLU A 37 -43.53 -29.17 23.74
CA GLU A 37 -44.25 -29.84 24.83
C GLU A 37 -43.56 -29.65 26.18
N LYS A 38 -42.22 -29.63 26.18
CA LYS A 38 -41.43 -29.31 27.37
C LYS A 38 -41.53 -27.83 27.72
N LEU A 39 -41.53 -26.95 26.71
CA LEU A 39 -41.70 -25.51 26.90
C LEU A 39 -43.08 -25.16 27.48
N ALA A 40 -44.13 -25.87 27.09
CA ALA A 40 -45.50 -25.66 27.59
C ALA A 40 -45.66 -25.92 29.09
N GLN A 41 -44.68 -26.57 29.74
CA GLN A 41 -44.67 -26.78 31.19
C GLN A 41 -44.10 -25.56 31.96
N PHE A 42 -43.48 -24.60 31.27
CA PHE A 42 -42.93 -23.39 31.87
C PHE A 42 -43.93 -22.23 31.85
N SER A 43 -43.71 -21.26 32.75
CA SER A 43 -44.52 -20.03 32.79
C SER A 43 -44.33 -19.19 31.52
N SER A 44 -45.38 -18.48 31.09
CA SER A 44 -45.34 -17.61 29.90
C SER A 44 -44.23 -16.55 29.99
N SER A 45 -43.91 -16.08 31.20
CA SER A 45 -42.81 -15.13 31.44
C SER A 45 -41.44 -15.74 31.13
N LEU A 46 -41.21 -17.02 31.49
CA LEU A 46 -39.94 -17.68 31.19
C LEU A 46 -39.77 -17.93 29.68
N ILE A 47 -40.85 -18.29 29.00
CA ILE A 47 -40.85 -18.45 27.53
C ILE A 47 -40.52 -17.11 26.85
N ALA A 48 -41.11 -16.00 27.33
CA ALA A 48 -40.79 -14.67 26.81
C ALA A 48 -39.32 -14.29 27.03
N ILE A 49 -38.75 -14.60 28.20
CA ILE A 49 -37.32 -14.37 28.49
C ILE A 49 -36.42 -15.16 27.55
N ILE A 50 -36.73 -16.45 27.30
CA ILE A 50 -35.96 -17.30 26.37
C ILE A 50 -36.05 -16.75 24.94
N ALA A 51 -37.22 -16.30 24.50
CA ALA A 51 -37.39 -15.68 23.19
C ALA A 51 -36.57 -14.39 23.04
N VAL A 52 -36.58 -13.53 24.06
CA VAL A 52 -35.75 -12.31 24.09
C VAL A 52 -34.25 -12.64 24.11
N ALA A 53 -33.84 -13.66 24.86
CA ALA A 53 -32.46 -14.14 24.85
C ALA A 53 -32.05 -14.70 23.47
N GLY A 54 -32.97 -15.35 22.76
CA GLY A 54 -32.76 -15.80 21.38
C GLY A 54 -32.51 -14.65 20.40
N LEU A 55 -33.12 -13.48 20.62
CA LEU A 55 -32.85 -12.27 19.82
C LEU A 55 -31.44 -11.70 20.05
N LEU A 56 -30.74 -12.11 21.13
CA LEU A 56 -29.36 -11.72 21.41
C LEU A 56 -28.34 -12.66 20.75
N LEU A 57 -28.74 -13.77 20.12
CA LEU A 57 -27.84 -14.67 19.40
C LEU A 57 -26.96 -13.98 18.33
N PRO A 58 -27.48 -13.05 17.50
CA PRO A 58 -26.63 -12.32 16.56
C PRO A 58 -25.71 -11.30 17.22
N ALA A 59 -25.85 -11.01 18.53
CA ALA A 59 -25.02 -10.00 19.21
C ALA A 59 -23.53 -10.36 19.19
N GLY A 60 -23.19 -11.65 19.23
CA GLY A 60 -21.79 -12.09 19.10
C GLY A 60 -21.22 -11.87 17.70
N VAL A 61 -22.03 -12.07 16.65
CA VAL A 61 -21.64 -11.79 15.25
C VAL A 61 -21.52 -10.29 15.05
N PHE A 62 -22.50 -9.52 15.54
CA PHE A 62 -22.45 -8.06 15.54
C PHE A 62 -21.18 -7.56 16.24
N ALA A 63 -20.88 -8.00 17.46
CA ALA A 63 -19.70 -7.58 18.19
C ALA A 63 -18.38 -7.93 17.47
N LYS A 64 -18.31 -9.08 16.78
CA LYS A 64 -17.13 -9.46 16.00
C LYS A 64 -16.96 -8.67 14.71
N LEU A 65 -18.05 -8.37 14.02
CA LEU A 65 -18.02 -7.73 12.71
C LEU A 65 -18.16 -6.20 12.78
N TYR A 66 -18.59 -5.65 13.92
CA TYR A 66 -18.88 -4.21 14.06
C TYR A 66 -17.70 -3.37 13.61
N HIS A 67 -16.49 -3.63 14.11
CA HIS A 67 -15.31 -2.85 13.74
C HIS A 67 -14.95 -2.98 12.25
N ILE A 68 -15.16 -4.15 11.64
CA ILE A 68 -14.83 -4.39 10.22
C ILE A 68 -15.85 -3.70 9.29
N GLU A 69 -17.11 -3.68 9.72
CA GLU A 69 -18.24 -3.15 8.95
C GLU A 69 -18.54 -1.67 9.24
N ASP A 70 -18.07 -1.15 10.37
CA ASP A 70 -18.18 0.26 10.70
C ASP A 70 -17.31 1.08 9.73
N ARG A 71 -17.95 1.97 8.98
CA ARG A 71 -17.30 2.88 8.03
C ARG A 71 -17.21 4.30 8.60
N THR A 72 -17.51 4.47 9.89
CA THR A 72 -17.35 5.76 10.56
C THR A 72 -15.89 6.20 10.47
N GLY A 73 -15.66 7.39 9.91
CA GLY A 73 -14.30 7.92 9.76
C GLY A 73 -13.53 7.38 8.54
N ASP A 74 -14.08 6.41 7.81
CA ASP A 74 -13.49 5.90 6.56
C ASP A 74 -13.78 6.86 5.39
N TYR A 75 -12.88 7.84 5.22
CA TYR A 75 -12.90 8.77 4.09
C TYR A 75 -11.92 8.37 3.00
N VAL A 76 -11.33 7.17 3.03
CA VAL A 76 -10.18 6.82 2.18
C VAL A 76 -10.56 6.95 0.71
N ALA A 77 -11.63 6.31 0.26
CA ALA A 77 -12.05 6.39 -1.15
C ALA A 77 -12.35 7.83 -1.60
N TYR A 78 -12.96 8.64 -0.74
CA TYR A 78 -13.31 10.03 -1.03
C TYR A 78 -12.05 10.90 -1.15
N ASP A 79 -11.19 10.89 -0.13
CA ASP A 79 -9.99 11.73 -0.08
C ASP A 79 -8.96 11.29 -1.13
N TYR A 80 -8.88 9.99 -1.42
CA TYR A 80 -8.04 9.45 -2.48
C TYR A 80 -8.44 9.97 -3.86
N ALA A 81 -9.73 9.91 -4.18
CA ALA A 81 -10.25 10.48 -5.43
C ALA A 81 -10.11 12.00 -5.48
N TYR A 82 -10.35 12.67 -4.35
CA TYR A 82 -10.22 14.12 -4.27
C TYR A 82 -8.78 14.55 -4.55
N ASN A 83 -7.80 13.88 -3.93
CA ASN A 83 -6.37 14.20 -4.09
C ASN A 83 -5.90 13.93 -5.53
N MET A 84 -6.41 12.88 -6.17
CA MET A 84 -6.16 12.63 -7.60
C MET A 84 -6.69 13.76 -8.48
N LEU A 85 -7.94 14.20 -8.29
CA LEU A 85 -8.52 15.32 -9.06
C LEU A 85 -7.82 16.64 -8.75
N ALA A 86 -7.54 16.93 -7.48
CA ALA A 86 -6.91 18.17 -7.04
C ALA A 86 -5.52 18.36 -7.67
N GLY A 87 -4.75 17.27 -7.83
CA GLY A 87 -3.44 17.30 -8.49
C GLY A 87 -3.48 17.47 -10.01
N CYS A 88 -4.65 17.44 -10.65
CA CYS A 88 -4.80 17.67 -12.08
C CYS A 88 -4.98 19.15 -12.40
N GLU A 89 -4.36 19.61 -13.48
CA GLU A 89 -4.55 20.97 -14.01
C GLU A 89 -5.97 21.18 -14.58
N GLN A 90 -6.34 22.42 -14.83
CA GLN A 90 -7.66 22.75 -15.40
C GLN A 90 -7.87 22.09 -16.78
N ASP A 91 -9.08 21.56 -17.00
CA ASP A 91 -9.49 20.88 -18.25
C ASP A 91 -8.63 19.64 -18.62
N ALA A 92 -7.88 19.11 -17.66
CA ALA A 92 -7.00 17.97 -17.86
C ALA A 92 -7.75 16.67 -18.22
N VAL A 93 -7.05 15.73 -18.81
CA VAL A 93 -7.49 14.35 -18.99
C VAL A 93 -6.70 13.47 -18.03
N ILE A 94 -7.37 12.70 -17.18
CA ILE A 94 -6.73 11.71 -16.30
C ILE A 94 -7.10 10.30 -16.75
N PHE A 95 -6.08 9.52 -17.11
CA PHE A 95 -6.21 8.09 -17.34
C PHE A 95 -6.24 7.36 -16.00
N THR A 96 -7.16 6.41 -15.85
CA THR A 96 -7.33 5.56 -14.67
C THR A 96 -7.36 4.09 -15.08
N ASN A 97 -7.18 3.17 -14.14
CA ASN A 97 -7.17 1.73 -14.42
C ASN A 97 -8.01 0.94 -13.43
N GLY A 98 -9.14 0.43 -13.92
CA GLY A 98 -10.10 -0.30 -13.11
C GLY A 98 -11.07 0.62 -12.38
N ASP A 99 -11.80 0.05 -11.44
CA ASP A 99 -12.89 0.67 -10.67
C ASP A 99 -12.44 1.36 -9.39
N ASN A 100 -11.38 0.86 -8.72
CA ASN A 100 -10.90 1.39 -7.43
C ASN A 100 -10.49 2.88 -7.50
N ASP A 101 -9.99 3.34 -8.65
CA ASP A 101 -9.72 4.75 -8.90
C ASP A 101 -10.91 5.43 -9.61
N THR A 102 -11.47 4.81 -10.65
CA THR A 102 -12.48 5.45 -11.53
C THR A 102 -13.80 5.75 -10.83
N PHE A 103 -14.36 4.80 -10.06
CA PHE A 103 -15.70 4.99 -9.49
C PHE A 103 -15.72 6.07 -8.40
N PRO A 104 -14.75 6.12 -7.47
CA PRO A 104 -14.65 7.26 -6.55
C PRO A 104 -14.50 8.60 -7.27
N LEU A 105 -13.71 8.67 -8.35
CA LEU A 105 -13.57 9.90 -9.15
C LEU A 105 -14.91 10.32 -9.79
N TRP A 106 -15.63 9.38 -10.42
CA TRP A 106 -16.95 9.68 -10.97
C TRP A 106 -17.98 10.02 -9.91
N PHE A 107 -17.92 9.43 -8.71
CA PHE A 107 -18.77 9.83 -7.60
C PHE A 107 -18.53 11.30 -7.24
N LEU A 108 -17.27 11.72 -7.08
CA LEU A 108 -16.95 13.12 -6.81
C LEU A 108 -17.41 14.06 -7.92
N GLN A 109 -17.29 13.65 -9.18
CA GLN A 109 -17.73 14.48 -10.30
C GLN A 109 -19.25 14.53 -10.40
N GLU A 110 -19.93 13.39 -10.51
CA GLU A 110 -21.36 13.33 -10.84
C GLU A 110 -22.26 13.66 -9.64
N VAL A 111 -21.86 13.25 -8.43
CA VAL A 111 -22.65 13.45 -7.21
C VAL A 111 -22.21 14.71 -6.47
N GLU A 112 -20.92 14.85 -6.18
CA GLU A 112 -20.40 15.95 -5.34
C GLU A 112 -20.14 17.25 -6.15
N GLY A 113 -20.09 17.18 -7.47
CA GLY A 113 -19.87 18.35 -8.31
C GLY A 113 -18.41 18.84 -8.37
N ILE A 114 -17.45 18.03 -7.93
CA ILE A 114 -16.05 18.42 -7.79
C ILE A 114 -15.29 18.16 -9.09
N ARG A 115 -14.52 19.16 -9.56
CA ARG A 115 -13.61 19.04 -10.72
C ARG A 115 -14.25 18.39 -11.95
N LYS A 116 -15.47 18.83 -12.28
CA LYS A 116 -16.19 18.41 -13.50
C LYS A 116 -15.49 18.81 -14.81
N ASP A 117 -14.47 19.68 -14.74
CA ASP A 117 -13.61 20.07 -15.86
C ASP A 117 -12.65 18.94 -16.29
N VAL A 118 -12.20 18.11 -15.34
CA VAL A 118 -11.25 17.02 -15.62
C VAL A 118 -11.96 15.85 -16.31
N ARG A 119 -11.44 15.35 -17.42
CA ARG A 119 -11.98 14.15 -18.06
C ARG A 119 -11.32 12.88 -17.53
N VAL A 120 -12.09 12.06 -16.81
CA VAL A 120 -11.65 10.72 -16.36
C VAL A 120 -11.79 9.70 -17.49
N VAL A 121 -10.70 9.00 -17.81
CA VAL A 121 -10.58 8.00 -18.88
C VAL A 121 -10.14 6.67 -18.30
N ASN A 122 -11.08 5.75 -18.12
CA ASN A 122 -10.81 4.41 -17.63
C ASN A 122 -10.28 3.51 -18.75
N LEU A 123 -9.02 3.07 -18.64
CA LEU A 123 -8.37 2.22 -19.64
C LEU A 123 -9.08 0.86 -19.83
N SER A 124 -9.64 0.28 -18.76
CA SER A 124 -10.37 -1.00 -18.80
C SER A 124 -11.72 -0.90 -19.51
N LEU A 125 -12.26 0.31 -19.70
CA LEU A 125 -13.46 0.58 -20.49
C LEU A 125 -13.12 1.16 -21.87
N LEU A 126 -11.89 1.64 -22.08
CA LEU A 126 -11.37 2.24 -23.32
C LEU A 126 -11.14 1.21 -24.44
N ASN A 127 -11.80 0.07 -24.35
CA ASN A 127 -11.93 -0.98 -25.35
C ASN A 127 -13.39 -1.24 -25.72
N THR A 128 -14.35 -0.47 -25.18
CA THR A 128 -15.79 -0.62 -25.44
C THR A 128 -16.33 0.53 -26.28
N GLY A 129 -17.14 0.23 -27.30
CA GLY A 129 -17.60 1.24 -28.26
C GLY A 129 -18.46 2.33 -27.61
N TRP A 130 -19.35 1.95 -26.69
CA TRP A 130 -20.18 2.90 -25.95
C TRP A 130 -19.35 3.89 -25.14
N TYR A 131 -18.26 3.45 -24.51
CA TYR A 131 -17.42 4.32 -23.69
C TYR A 131 -16.57 5.25 -24.55
N ILE A 132 -16.00 4.73 -25.65
CA ILE A 132 -15.28 5.56 -26.63
C ILE A 132 -16.19 6.67 -27.17
N LYS A 133 -17.43 6.34 -27.55
CA LYS A 133 -18.42 7.34 -27.98
C LYS A 133 -18.79 8.31 -26.85
N GLN A 134 -18.92 7.83 -25.62
CA GLN A 134 -19.16 8.70 -24.47
C GLN A 134 -18.04 9.72 -24.24
N LEU A 135 -16.76 9.32 -24.43
CA LEU A 135 -15.59 10.21 -24.38
C LEU A 135 -15.57 11.24 -25.51
N ARG A 136 -16.00 10.86 -26.70
CA ARG A 136 -16.09 11.74 -27.87
C ARG A 136 -17.25 12.75 -27.77
N ASP A 137 -18.40 12.29 -27.31
CA ASP A 137 -19.67 13.00 -27.53
C ASP A 137 -20.20 13.76 -26.31
N ARG A 138 -19.73 13.45 -25.08
CA ARG A 138 -20.16 14.13 -23.84
C ARG A 138 -19.07 15.00 -23.25
N GLU A 139 -19.45 16.18 -22.76
CA GLU A 139 -18.51 17.06 -22.04
C GLU A 139 -18.06 16.47 -20.69
N PRO A 140 -16.81 16.72 -20.26
CA PRO A 140 -15.71 17.32 -21.03
C PRO A 140 -15.23 16.36 -22.13
N LYS A 141 -15.22 16.83 -23.39
CA LYS A 141 -14.94 15.97 -24.55
C LYS A 141 -13.45 15.70 -24.77
N ILE A 142 -13.19 14.54 -25.37
CA ILE A 142 -11.92 14.17 -26.00
C ILE A 142 -12.11 14.22 -27.52
N ASP A 143 -11.17 14.82 -28.23
CA ASP A 143 -11.19 14.94 -29.70
C ASP A 143 -10.90 13.59 -30.39
N ILE A 144 -11.79 12.61 -30.20
CA ILE A 144 -11.70 11.28 -30.80
C ILE A 144 -12.18 11.38 -32.25
N ARG A 145 -11.25 11.19 -33.21
CA ARG A 145 -11.50 11.39 -34.64
C ARG A 145 -11.92 10.12 -35.39
N PHE A 146 -12.50 9.17 -34.67
CA PHE A 146 -13.03 7.93 -35.25
C PHE A 146 -14.53 8.03 -35.47
N ASP A 147 -14.98 7.51 -36.62
CA ASP A 147 -16.39 7.33 -36.90
C ASP A 147 -16.98 6.11 -36.16
N ASP A 148 -18.30 6.03 -36.12
CA ASP A 148 -19.02 4.98 -35.41
C ASP A 148 -18.75 3.58 -35.98
N THR A 149 -18.54 3.46 -37.29
CA THR A 149 -18.25 2.19 -37.96
C THR A 149 -16.90 1.64 -37.51
N LEU A 150 -15.87 2.49 -37.46
CA LEU A 150 -14.54 2.09 -37.02
C LEU A 150 -14.54 1.74 -35.53
N ILE A 151 -15.28 2.49 -34.71
CA ILE A 151 -15.42 2.21 -33.28
C ILE A 151 -16.08 0.85 -33.07
N ASP A 152 -17.29 0.66 -33.61
CA ASP A 152 -18.09 -0.52 -33.29
C ASP A 152 -17.58 -1.79 -33.98
N SER A 153 -17.13 -1.69 -35.23
CA SER A 153 -16.80 -2.85 -36.06
C SER A 153 -15.31 -3.20 -36.12
N VAL A 154 -14.40 -2.24 -35.96
CA VAL A 154 -12.96 -2.49 -36.17
C VAL A 154 -12.17 -2.45 -34.88
N LEU A 155 -12.47 -1.51 -34.00
CA LEU A 155 -11.77 -1.39 -32.72
C LEU A 155 -12.30 -2.38 -31.70
N THR A 156 -13.62 -2.54 -31.61
CA THR A 156 -14.24 -3.29 -30.51
C THR A 156 -14.87 -4.63 -30.90
N ASP A 157 -14.93 -4.97 -32.19
CA ASP A 157 -15.36 -6.30 -32.63
C ASP A 157 -14.24 -7.35 -32.41
N THR A 158 -14.64 -8.60 -32.32
CA THR A 158 -13.78 -9.76 -31.97
C THR A 158 -13.46 -10.64 -33.18
N GLN A 159 -13.84 -10.22 -34.39
CA GLN A 159 -13.57 -10.97 -35.60
C GLN A 159 -12.07 -11.04 -35.90
N LEU A 160 -11.63 -12.20 -36.42
CA LEU A 160 -10.23 -12.46 -36.78
C LEU A 160 -9.64 -11.41 -37.74
N VAL A 161 -10.44 -10.88 -38.66
CA VAL A 161 -9.99 -9.84 -39.61
C VAL A 161 -9.53 -8.55 -38.93
N ASP A 162 -10.14 -8.21 -37.79
CA ASP A 162 -9.82 -6.98 -37.03
C ASP A 162 -8.68 -7.18 -36.03
N LEU A 163 -8.33 -8.44 -35.71
CA LEU A 163 -7.09 -8.76 -35.00
C LEU A 163 -5.87 -8.47 -35.90
N TYR A 164 -5.90 -8.84 -37.19
CA TYR A 164 -4.80 -8.57 -38.12
C TYR A 164 -4.50 -7.06 -38.27
N ARG A 165 -5.52 -6.20 -38.17
CA ARG A 165 -5.36 -4.74 -38.23
C ARG A 165 -4.64 -4.14 -37.01
N ARG A 166 -4.54 -4.91 -35.92
CA ARG A 166 -3.85 -4.53 -34.68
C ARG A 166 -2.48 -5.18 -34.52
N LEU A 167 -2.04 -5.95 -35.53
CA LEU A 167 -0.70 -6.51 -35.55
C LEU A 167 0.33 -5.39 -35.48
N TRP A 168 1.23 -5.53 -34.52
CA TRP A 168 2.18 -4.52 -34.15
C TRP A 168 3.51 -5.18 -33.81
N GLU A 169 4.50 -4.85 -34.62
CA GLU A 169 5.89 -5.00 -34.22
C GLU A 169 6.30 -3.71 -33.53
N PRO A 170 7.20 -3.75 -32.52
CA PRO A 170 7.65 -2.57 -31.82
C PRO A 170 8.05 -1.45 -32.79
N LYS A 171 7.32 -0.34 -32.71
CA LYS A 171 7.40 0.79 -33.64
C LYS A 171 7.18 2.07 -32.86
N ILE A 172 7.74 3.17 -33.37
CA ILE A 172 7.41 4.52 -32.92
C ILE A 172 6.09 4.92 -33.57
N PRO A 173 4.99 5.12 -32.81
CA PRO A 173 3.72 5.52 -33.41
C PRO A 173 3.84 6.87 -34.12
N PRO A 174 3.28 7.03 -35.34
CA PRO A 174 3.29 8.31 -36.03
C PRO A 174 2.70 9.45 -35.20
N GLU A 175 1.67 9.17 -34.40
CA GLU A 175 1.04 10.11 -33.49
C GLU A 175 2.03 10.68 -32.47
N PHE A 176 2.82 9.82 -31.85
CA PHE A 176 3.86 10.20 -30.89
C PHE A 176 4.95 11.02 -31.57
N LYS A 177 5.43 10.56 -32.72
CA LYS A 177 6.41 11.30 -33.52
C LYS A 177 5.94 12.71 -33.89
N ASN A 178 4.66 12.86 -34.26
CA ASN A 178 4.08 14.13 -34.65
C ASN A 178 4.01 15.14 -33.49
N ILE A 179 3.87 14.67 -32.25
CA ILE A 179 3.85 15.51 -31.05
C ILE A 179 5.22 15.62 -30.36
N GLY A 180 6.29 15.10 -30.99
CA GLY A 180 7.66 15.20 -30.51
C GLY A 180 8.11 14.10 -29.54
N LEU A 181 7.33 13.03 -29.39
CA LEU A 181 7.67 11.88 -28.56
C LEU A 181 8.35 10.78 -29.38
N ASP A 182 9.61 10.48 -29.04
CA ASP A 182 10.37 9.37 -29.62
C ASP A 182 10.35 8.17 -28.66
N ILE A 183 9.30 7.34 -28.81
CA ILE A 183 8.98 6.20 -27.93
C ILE A 183 8.68 4.98 -28.78
N GLU A 184 9.42 3.91 -28.56
CA GLU A 184 9.09 2.59 -29.09
C GLU A 184 7.99 1.95 -28.22
N VAL A 185 6.82 1.69 -28.81
CA VAL A 185 5.73 1.02 -28.11
C VAL A 185 5.82 -0.48 -28.34
N LYS A 186 6.02 -1.22 -27.26
CA LYS A 186 6.03 -2.69 -27.25
C LYS A 186 4.64 -3.26 -27.00
N THR A 187 4.38 -4.43 -27.57
CA THR A 187 3.19 -5.23 -27.29
C THR A 187 3.34 -6.02 -26.00
N LEU A 188 2.26 -6.69 -25.58
CA LEU A 188 2.32 -7.65 -24.48
C LEU A 188 3.29 -8.78 -24.83
N GLU A 189 4.05 -9.26 -23.84
CA GLU A 189 4.99 -10.35 -24.02
C GLU A 189 4.29 -11.60 -24.58
N GLY A 190 4.87 -12.18 -25.64
CA GLY A 190 4.29 -13.33 -26.34
C GLY A 190 3.15 -13.00 -27.31
N HIS A 191 2.84 -11.71 -27.52
CA HIS A 191 1.81 -11.27 -28.45
C HIS A 191 2.34 -10.16 -29.37
N ASP A 192 1.99 -10.22 -30.66
CA ASP A 192 2.32 -9.16 -31.64
C ASP A 192 1.14 -8.21 -31.86
N LEU A 193 0.33 -7.94 -30.83
CA LEU A 193 -0.91 -7.16 -30.93
C LEU A 193 -0.95 -6.02 -29.91
N LEU A 194 -1.30 -4.82 -30.36
CA LEU A 194 -1.68 -3.74 -29.44
C LEU A 194 -3.11 -3.95 -28.93
N ARG A 195 -3.32 -3.67 -27.63
CA ARG A 195 -4.68 -3.64 -27.09
C ARG A 195 -5.40 -2.39 -27.58
N VAL A 196 -6.73 -2.45 -27.63
CA VAL A 196 -7.55 -1.30 -28.05
C VAL A 196 -7.28 -0.07 -27.18
N GLN A 197 -7.15 -0.27 -25.86
CA GLN A 197 -6.80 0.80 -24.93
C GLN A 197 -5.45 1.46 -25.27
N ASP A 198 -4.45 0.70 -25.70
CA ASP A 198 -3.11 1.22 -26.03
C ASP A 198 -3.18 2.08 -27.30
N ILE A 199 -3.89 1.60 -28.31
CA ILE A 199 -4.18 2.35 -29.55
C ILE A 199 -4.90 3.65 -29.21
N MET A 200 -5.92 3.58 -28.34
CA MET A 200 -6.68 4.77 -27.95
C MET A 200 -5.84 5.78 -27.18
N VAL A 201 -4.98 5.35 -26.25
CA VAL A 201 -4.04 6.25 -25.56
C VAL A 201 -3.13 6.96 -26.57
N ILE A 202 -2.50 6.21 -27.48
CA ILE A 202 -1.63 6.77 -28.53
C ILE A 202 -2.37 7.83 -29.36
N LYS A 203 -3.59 7.50 -29.81
CA LYS A 203 -4.41 8.37 -30.66
C LYS A 203 -4.89 9.61 -29.90
N ILE A 204 -5.37 9.46 -28.67
CA ILE A 204 -5.84 10.56 -27.83
C ILE A 204 -4.70 11.56 -27.58
N LEU A 205 -3.51 11.07 -27.21
CA LEU A 205 -2.32 11.92 -27.05
C LEU A 205 -1.99 12.66 -28.36
N GLY A 206 -1.96 11.94 -29.48
CA GLY A 206 -1.67 12.52 -30.80
C GLY A 206 -2.68 13.58 -31.23
N TRP A 207 -3.99 13.35 -31.04
CA TRP A 207 -5.03 14.32 -31.40
C TRP A 207 -5.08 15.53 -30.47
N ASN A 208 -4.71 15.33 -29.20
CA ASN A 208 -4.67 16.39 -28.21
C ASN A 208 -3.61 17.45 -28.55
N GLU A 209 -2.47 17.09 -29.15
CA GLU A 209 -1.41 18.05 -29.56
C GLU A 209 -1.02 19.03 -28.43
N TRP A 210 -0.91 18.53 -27.19
CA TRP A 210 -0.62 19.32 -25.98
C TRP A 210 -1.66 20.40 -25.62
N LYS A 211 -2.87 20.37 -26.20
CA LYS A 211 -3.94 21.34 -25.91
C LYS A 211 -4.50 21.21 -24.50
N LYS A 212 -4.67 19.98 -24.01
CA LYS A 212 -5.07 19.68 -22.63
C LYS A 212 -3.94 18.97 -21.88
N PRO A 213 -3.73 19.27 -20.59
CA PRO A 213 -2.84 18.48 -19.74
C PRO A 213 -3.34 17.03 -19.67
N MET A 214 -2.43 16.07 -19.72
CA MET A 214 -2.75 14.64 -19.67
C MET A 214 -2.01 14.00 -18.52
N HIS A 215 -2.73 13.22 -17.71
CA HIS A 215 -2.22 12.59 -16.51
C HIS A 215 -2.52 11.09 -16.54
N PHE A 216 -1.68 10.30 -15.92
CA PHE A 216 -1.97 8.92 -15.52
C PHE A 216 -2.12 8.88 -14.00
N ALA A 217 -3.17 8.24 -13.50
CA ALA A 217 -3.25 7.94 -12.08
C ALA A 217 -2.04 7.10 -11.65
N ILE A 218 -1.53 7.32 -10.44
CA ILE A 218 -0.36 6.59 -9.90
C ILE A 218 -0.60 5.07 -9.81
N THR A 219 -1.87 4.66 -9.77
CA THR A 219 -2.34 3.26 -9.76
C THR A 219 -2.13 2.53 -11.09
N ILE A 220 -1.78 3.23 -12.18
CA ILE A 220 -1.61 2.61 -13.49
C ILE A 220 -0.22 1.96 -13.58
N PRO A 221 -0.14 0.63 -13.82
CA PRO A 221 1.14 -0.04 -13.99
C PRO A 221 1.84 0.39 -15.28
N ALA A 222 3.18 0.34 -15.31
CA ALA A 222 3.99 0.71 -16.48
C ALA A 222 3.55 0.03 -17.78
N SER A 223 3.12 -1.24 -17.71
CA SER A 223 2.60 -2.00 -18.84
C SER A 223 1.33 -1.43 -19.49
N ASN A 224 0.65 -0.49 -18.83
CA ASN A 224 -0.55 0.20 -19.33
C ASN A 224 -0.28 1.66 -19.71
N ARG A 225 1.00 2.10 -19.73
CA ARG A 225 1.40 3.48 -20.03
C ARG A 225 2.04 3.66 -21.40
N VAL A 226 1.98 2.63 -22.27
CA VAL A 226 2.47 2.65 -23.66
C VAL A 226 3.90 3.22 -23.82
N GLY A 227 4.79 2.92 -22.86
CA GLY A 227 6.18 3.36 -22.88
C GLY A 227 6.41 4.83 -22.56
N LEU A 228 5.39 5.55 -22.07
CA LEU A 228 5.49 6.97 -21.71
C LEU A 228 6.33 7.24 -20.47
N ASP A 229 6.77 6.22 -19.73
CA ASP A 229 7.49 6.37 -18.45
C ASP A 229 8.60 7.43 -18.44
N PRO A 230 9.49 7.54 -19.46
CA PRO A 230 10.52 8.58 -19.49
C PRO A 230 10.00 10.01 -19.64
N PHE A 231 8.73 10.17 -20.02
CA PHE A 231 8.02 11.41 -20.25
C PHE A 231 6.93 11.67 -19.20
N LEU A 232 6.85 10.83 -18.16
CA LEU A 232 5.93 11.04 -17.05
C LEU A 232 6.65 11.79 -15.93
N SER A 233 5.96 12.77 -15.34
CA SER A 233 6.44 13.49 -14.16
C SER A 233 5.41 13.33 -13.04
N MET A 234 5.80 12.65 -11.96
CA MET A 234 4.97 12.50 -10.76
C MET A 234 4.75 13.86 -10.11
N VAL A 235 3.49 14.30 -10.05
CA VAL A 235 3.05 15.55 -9.41
C VAL A 235 2.28 15.27 -8.11
N GLY A 236 2.26 14.03 -7.64
CA GLY A 236 1.47 13.55 -6.50
C GLY A 236 0.77 12.24 -6.84
N MET A 237 -0.52 12.15 -6.55
CA MET A 237 -1.36 10.98 -6.86
C MET A 237 -1.59 10.76 -8.36
N THR A 238 -1.01 11.60 -9.21
CA THR A 238 -1.03 11.50 -10.66
C THR A 238 0.37 11.78 -11.25
N MET A 239 0.57 11.29 -12.46
CA MET A 239 1.79 11.49 -13.25
C MET A 239 1.43 12.23 -14.53
N LYS A 240 1.94 13.44 -14.70
CA LYS A 240 1.70 14.30 -15.85
C LYS A 240 2.55 13.86 -17.04
N VAL A 241 1.95 13.81 -18.23
CA VAL A 241 2.65 13.57 -19.49
C VAL A 241 3.34 14.86 -19.94
N MET A 242 4.65 14.79 -20.11
CA MET A 242 5.51 15.90 -20.48
C MET A 242 5.98 15.78 -21.94
N PRO A 243 6.18 16.91 -22.64
CA PRO A 243 6.69 16.90 -24.02
C PRO A 243 8.18 16.50 -24.12
N GLN A 244 8.88 16.51 -22.99
CA GLN A 244 10.31 16.21 -22.90
C GLN A 244 10.54 15.17 -21.79
N ARG A 245 11.66 14.45 -21.92
CA ARG A 245 12.11 13.55 -20.87
C ARG A 245 12.42 14.33 -19.60
N ASN A 246 12.14 13.73 -18.44
CA ASN A 246 12.34 14.37 -17.14
C ASN A 246 12.82 13.35 -16.11
N ASP A 247 13.17 13.84 -14.91
CA ASP A 247 13.73 13.04 -13.81
C ASP A 247 12.69 12.17 -13.07
N GLY A 248 11.47 12.08 -13.61
CA GLY A 248 10.39 11.22 -13.13
C GLY A 248 9.43 11.89 -12.15
N SER A 249 9.74 13.09 -11.64
CA SER A 249 8.91 13.81 -10.67
C SER A 249 9.06 15.33 -10.75
N ASP A 250 8.01 16.05 -10.35
CA ASP A 250 8.00 17.49 -10.13
C ASP A 250 7.94 17.75 -8.61
N PRO A 251 9.09 18.06 -7.96
CA PRO A 251 9.16 18.22 -6.52
C PRO A 251 8.37 19.43 -6.00
N GLU A 252 8.24 20.49 -6.79
CA GLU A 252 7.46 21.66 -6.39
C GLU A 252 5.96 21.33 -6.38
N ALA A 253 5.47 20.69 -7.44
CA ALA A 253 4.08 20.23 -7.52
C ALA A 253 3.79 19.17 -6.44
N LEU A 254 4.70 18.22 -6.21
CA LEU A 254 4.58 17.22 -5.15
C LEU A 254 4.42 17.87 -3.77
N ARG A 255 5.33 18.80 -3.42
CA ARG A 255 5.29 19.51 -2.14
C ARG A 255 4.00 20.31 -2.00
N HIS A 256 3.62 21.06 -3.03
CA HIS A 256 2.39 21.86 -3.00
C HIS A 256 1.15 20.97 -2.78
N ASN A 257 1.04 19.88 -3.54
CA ASN A 257 -0.10 18.99 -3.45
C ASN A 257 -0.18 18.28 -2.10
N LEU A 258 0.93 17.72 -1.59
CA LEU A 258 0.97 17.05 -0.29
C LEU A 258 0.66 18.00 0.87
N MET A 259 1.20 19.23 0.85
CA MET A 259 1.16 20.13 2.00
C MET A 259 -0.03 21.10 2.01
N HIS A 260 -0.65 21.35 0.86
CA HIS A 260 -1.68 22.39 0.74
C HIS A 260 -2.99 21.91 0.11
N GLU A 261 -2.96 21.02 -0.88
CA GLU A 261 -4.18 20.60 -1.59
C GLU A 261 -4.80 19.32 -1.04
N TYR A 262 -3.97 18.38 -0.59
CA TYR A 262 -4.42 17.03 -0.26
C TYR A 262 -5.11 16.92 1.11
N ARG A 263 -6.02 15.95 1.18
CA ARG A 263 -6.77 15.58 2.38
C ARG A 263 -6.34 14.18 2.84
N PHE A 264 -6.25 13.99 4.15
CA PHE A 264 -5.74 12.76 4.75
C PHE A 264 -6.61 12.28 5.93
N ARG A 265 -7.93 12.45 5.84
CA ARG A 265 -8.83 12.14 6.97
C ARG A 265 -8.88 10.64 7.23
N GLY A 266 -8.72 10.24 8.49
CA GLY A 266 -8.83 8.85 8.93
C GLY A 266 -7.67 7.92 8.49
N LEU A 267 -6.67 8.42 7.76
CA LEU A 267 -5.59 7.57 7.24
C LEU A 267 -4.73 6.96 8.34
N ASN A 268 -4.45 7.71 9.40
CA ASN A 268 -3.67 7.26 10.56
C ASN A 268 -4.52 6.97 11.80
N ASP A 269 -5.84 6.97 11.65
CA ASP A 269 -6.73 6.62 12.75
C ASP A 269 -6.79 5.08 12.90
N PRO A 270 -6.31 4.51 14.03
CA PRO A 270 -6.33 3.07 14.26
C PRO A 270 -7.75 2.51 14.44
N GLU A 271 -8.74 3.34 14.79
CA GLU A 271 -10.14 2.92 14.94
C GLU A 271 -10.85 2.77 13.59
N VAL A 272 -10.28 3.34 12.53
CA VAL A 272 -10.81 3.18 11.17
C VAL A 272 -10.23 1.90 10.57
N HIS A 273 -11.08 0.89 10.44
CA HIS A 273 -10.70 -0.37 9.81
C HIS A 273 -10.26 -0.18 8.35
N LYS A 274 -9.08 -0.70 8.03
CA LYS A 274 -8.51 -0.70 6.69
C LYS A 274 -8.20 -2.13 6.30
N ASP A 275 -8.78 -2.56 5.19
CA ASP A 275 -8.46 -3.86 4.62
C ASP A 275 -7.11 -3.83 3.90
N GLU A 276 -6.61 -5.00 3.51
CA GLU A 276 -5.31 -5.15 2.83
C GLU A 276 -5.24 -4.33 1.53
N ASN A 277 -6.34 -4.25 0.77
CA ASN A 277 -6.39 -3.50 -0.48
C ASN A 277 -6.27 -1.99 -0.24
N THR A 278 -6.97 -1.49 0.78
CA THR A 278 -6.93 -0.10 1.21
C THR A 278 -5.52 0.25 1.66
N THR A 279 -4.94 -0.56 2.55
CA THR A 279 -3.56 -0.39 3.04
C THR A 279 -2.55 -0.36 1.89
N ARG A 280 -2.69 -1.24 0.89
CA ARG A 280 -1.85 -1.25 -0.31
C ARG A 280 -2.00 0.02 -1.15
N LEU A 281 -3.22 0.53 -1.32
CA LEU A 281 -3.47 1.79 -2.04
C LEU A 281 -2.88 3.00 -1.31
N LEU A 282 -2.92 3.03 0.03
CA LEU A 282 -2.30 4.09 0.82
C LEU A 282 -0.78 4.17 0.63
N GLY A 283 -0.15 3.08 0.18
CA GLY A 283 1.25 3.08 -0.26
C GLY A 283 1.58 4.11 -1.35
N ASN A 284 0.59 4.59 -2.11
CA ASN A 284 0.80 5.63 -3.11
C ASN A 284 1.09 7.01 -2.51
N TYR A 285 0.49 7.36 -1.37
CA TYR A 285 0.87 8.59 -0.65
C TYR A 285 2.30 8.51 -0.14
N ARG A 286 2.68 7.34 0.38
CA ARG A 286 4.06 7.07 0.79
C ARG A 286 5.03 7.21 -0.38
N ALA A 287 4.68 6.69 -1.57
CA ALA A 287 5.52 6.85 -2.76
C ALA A 287 5.74 8.33 -3.10
N CYS A 288 4.71 9.18 -2.99
CA CYS A 288 4.84 10.63 -3.20
C CYS A 288 5.79 11.27 -2.18
N VAL A 289 5.66 10.91 -0.90
CA VAL A 289 6.54 11.41 0.18
C VAL A 289 7.99 10.98 -0.03
N LEU A 290 8.22 9.70 -0.31
CA LEU A 290 9.58 9.17 -0.52
C LEU A 290 10.23 9.78 -1.76
N GLN A 291 9.47 10.02 -2.83
CA GLN A 291 9.97 10.71 -4.02
C GLN A 291 10.38 12.16 -3.72
N LEU A 292 9.60 12.89 -2.91
CA LEU A 292 9.97 14.23 -2.48
C LEU A 292 11.18 14.21 -1.52
N ALA A 293 11.28 13.20 -0.65
CA ALA A 293 12.43 13.02 0.22
C ALA A 293 13.72 12.75 -0.56
N LEU A 294 13.66 11.97 -1.64
CA LEU A 294 14.80 11.73 -2.53
C LEU A 294 15.31 13.06 -3.12
N HIS A 295 14.41 13.97 -3.50
CA HIS A 295 14.80 15.29 -3.98
C HIS A 295 15.54 16.11 -2.91
N TYR A 296 15.06 16.13 -1.67
CA TYR A 296 15.75 16.80 -0.57
C TYR A 296 17.11 16.19 -0.27
N LYS A 297 17.22 14.85 -0.32
CA LYS A 297 18.49 14.14 -0.19
C LYS A 297 19.47 14.56 -1.29
N ASP A 298 19.03 14.63 -2.55
CA ASP A 298 19.88 15.01 -3.68
C ASP A 298 20.35 16.48 -3.62
N GLN A 299 19.55 17.35 -2.97
CA GLN A 299 19.92 18.76 -2.71
C GLN A 299 20.76 18.96 -1.45
N GLY A 300 20.84 17.95 -0.57
CA GLY A 300 21.49 18.06 0.74
C GLY A 300 20.64 18.79 1.79
N ASP A 301 19.32 18.90 1.59
CA ASP A 301 18.38 19.59 2.47
C ASP A 301 17.85 18.65 3.58
N SER A 302 18.73 18.22 4.48
CA SER A 302 18.38 17.24 5.53
C SER A 302 17.28 17.72 6.47
N ASP A 303 17.27 19.02 6.82
CA ASP A 303 16.24 19.64 7.66
C ASP A 303 14.83 19.50 7.08
N GLU A 304 14.66 19.73 5.78
CA GLU A 304 13.36 19.61 5.11
C GLU A 304 12.95 18.15 4.96
N MET A 305 13.91 17.24 4.72
CA MET A 305 13.64 15.81 4.73
C MET A 305 13.13 15.33 6.09
N VAL A 306 13.77 15.74 7.19
CA VAL A 306 13.32 15.38 8.55
C VAL A 306 11.90 15.91 8.78
N LYS A 307 11.61 17.17 8.45
CA LYS A 307 10.25 17.73 8.58
C LYS A 307 9.22 16.96 7.77
N LEU A 308 9.57 16.58 6.53
CA LEU A 308 8.71 15.79 5.65
C LEU A 308 8.40 14.41 6.25
N MET A 309 9.42 13.71 6.76
CA MET A 309 9.22 12.38 7.36
C MET A 309 8.35 12.46 8.62
N ARG A 310 8.61 13.43 9.51
CA ARG A 310 7.77 13.66 10.70
C ARG A 310 6.34 14.03 10.34
N TRP A 311 6.16 14.81 9.28
CA TRP A 311 4.83 15.11 8.75
C TRP A 311 4.16 13.83 8.23
N ALA A 312 4.88 12.97 7.51
CA ALA A 312 4.35 11.74 6.96
C ALA A 312 3.85 10.78 8.06
N GLU A 313 4.65 10.57 9.11
CA GLU A 313 4.25 9.76 10.28
C GLU A 313 2.92 10.21 10.91
N LYS A 314 2.67 11.52 10.90
CA LYS A 314 1.46 12.10 11.50
C LYS A 314 0.24 12.03 10.59
N ASN A 315 0.42 12.08 9.27
CA ASN A 315 -0.69 12.33 8.33
C ASN A 315 -0.98 11.15 7.40
N ILE A 316 -0.01 10.28 7.11
CA ILE A 316 -0.19 9.16 6.16
C ILE A 316 0.25 7.82 6.76
N TYR A 317 -0.32 6.75 6.21
CA TYR A 317 0.01 5.40 6.63
C TYR A 317 1.43 5.02 6.17
N MET A 318 2.29 4.70 7.13
CA MET A 318 3.66 4.24 6.91
C MET A 318 3.76 2.75 7.22
N SER A 319 4.01 1.93 6.19
CA SER A 319 4.33 0.51 6.39
C SER A 319 5.80 0.34 6.75
N TRP A 320 6.19 -0.89 7.13
CA TRP A 320 7.57 -1.23 7.42
C TRP A 320 8.52 -0.84 6.27
N GLU A 321 8.19 -1.10 5.00
CA GLU A 321 9.03 -0.73 3.85
C GLU A 321 9.22 0.79 3.75
N GLY A 322 8.20 1.53 4.16
CA GLY A 322 8.22 2.98 4.20
C GLY A 322 9.16 3.53 5.24
N TYR A 323 9.06 3.01 6.46
CA TYR A 323 9.99 3.36 7.53
C TYR A 323 11.42 2.96 7.17
N TYR A 324 11.61 1.78 6.56
CA TYR A 324 12.92 1.31 6.11
C TYR A 324 13.55 2.25 5.07
N THR A 325 12.78 2.62 4.03
CA THR A 325 13.28 3.49 2.96
C THR A 325 13.50 4.92 3.47
N ALA A 326 12.64 5.40 4.37
CA ALA A 326 12.84 6.67 5.05
C ALA A 326 14.13 6.67 5.89
N ALA A 327 14.41 5.59 6.63
CA ALA A 327 15.65 5.42 7.38
C ALA A 327 16.89 5.45 6.47
N ASP A 328 16.84 4.77 5.31
CA ASP A 328 17.92 4.80 4.33
C ASP A 328 18.18 6.24 3.83
N HIS A 329 17.14 6.98 3.46
CA HIS A 329 17.28 8.36 3.00
C HIS A 329 17.82 9.29 4.08
N LEU A 330 17.30 9.18 5.31
CA LEU A 330 17.78 9.93 6.48
C LEU A 330 19.25 9.64 6.77
N SER A 331 19.64 8.36 6.76
CA SER A 331 21.03 7.95 7.01
C SER A 331 21.97 8.48 5.92
N ALA A 332 21.56 8.41 4.65
CA ALA A 332 22.33 8.95 3.54
C ALA A 332 22.51 10.48 3.60
N ALA A 333 21.61 11.21 4.26
CA ALA A 333 21.74 12.65 4.51
C ALA A 333 22.49 13.00 5.80
N GLY A 334 23.00 12.01 6.54
CA GLY A 334 23.74 12.21 7.79
C GLY A 334 22.87 12.26 9.05
N GLU A 335 21.55 12.09 8.94
CA GLU A 335 20.60 12.13 10.07
C GLU A 335 20.53 10.77 10.78
N HIS A 336 21.68 10.25 11.24
CA HIS A 336 21.83 8.87 11.69
C HIS A 336 20.99 8.51 12.93
N GLU A 337 20.82 9.44 13.88
CA GLU A 337 20.00 9.20 15.08
C GLU A 337 18.51 9.02 14.70
N ILE A 338 18.01 9.86 13.81
CA ILE A 338 16.63 9.81 13.32
C ILE A 338 16.45 8.58 12.42
N ALA A 339 17.43 8.27 11.57
CA ALA A 339 17.43 7.07 10.75
C ALA A 339 17.34 5.80 11.62
N ALA A 340 18.09 5.72 12.72
CA ALA A 340 18.01 4.59 13.66
C ALA A 340 16.62 4.49 14.33
N GLU A 341 15.97 5.61 14.63
CA GLU A 341 14.58 5.62 15.11
C GLU A 341 13.62 5.04 14.07
N TYR A 342 13.75 5.45 12.80
CA TYR A 342 12.88 4.97 11.72
C TYR A 342 13.13 3.50 11.40
N LEU A 343 14.38 3.03 11.47
CA LEU A 343 14.71 1.62 11.29
C LEU A 343 14.14 0.75 12.43
N HIS A 344 14.12 1.27 13.66
CA HIS A 344 13.45 0.59 14.78
C HIS A 344 11.94 0.47 14.53
N LYS A 345 11.27 1.58 14.17
CA LYS A 345 9.83 1.56 13.81
C LYS A 345 9.53 0.62 12.65
N SER A 346 10.39 0.61 11.63
CA SER A 346 10.30 -0.35 10.53
C SER A 346 10.30 -1.78 11.04
N THR A 347 11.16 -2.09 12.01
CA THR A 347 11.30 -3.45 12.51
C THR A 347 10.13 -3.84 13.42
N ASP A 348 9.59 -2.90 14.21
CA ASP A 348 8.36 -3.13 14.99
C ASP A 348 7.17 -3.45 14.08
N GLU A 349 6.97 -2.67 13.00
CA GLU A 349 5.92 -2.97 12.02
C GLU A 349 6.16 -4.29 11.31
N PHE A 350 7.41 -4.65 11.04
CA PHE A 350 7.77 -5.91 10.42
C PHE A 350 7.53 -7.12 11.34
N ILE A 351 7.73 -6.95 12.65
CA ILE A 351 7.39 -7.96 13.68
C ILE A 351 5.88 -8.22 13.71
N ASN A 352 5.04 -7.18 13.58
CA ASN A 352 3.58 -7.34 13.54
C ASN A 352 3.09 -8.21 12.37
N LEU A 353 3.91 -8.34 11.31
CA LEU A 353 3.62 -9.17 10.14
C LEU A 353 4.09 -10.61 10.29
N TYR A 354 4.82 -10.96 11.36
CA TYR A 354 5.35 -12.30 11.58
C TYR A 354 4.23 -13.36 11.56
N GLY A 355 4.42 -14.39 10.72
CA GLY A 355 3.45 -15.48 10.53
C GLY A 355 2.30 -15.15 9.56
N THR A 356 2.17 -13.90 9.12
CA THR A 356 1.21 -13.49 8.08
C THR A 356 1.89 -13.16 6.75
N ASP A 357 3.04 -12.51 6.79
CA ASP A 357 3.83 -12.16 5.61
C ASP A 357 5.01 -13.14 5.45
N PRO A 358 5.22 -13.73 4.26
CA PRO A 358 6.31 -14.68 4.03
C PRO A 358 7.72 -14.09 4.16
N VAL A 359 7.87 -12.77 4.06
CA VAL A 359 9.14 -12.06 4.19
C VAL A 359 9.46 -11.74 5.66
N ALA A 360 8.44 -11.59 6.52
CA ALA A 360 8.56 -11.31 7.95
C ALA A 360 9.00 -12.54 8.76
N THR A 361 10.20 -13.05 8.48
CA THR A 361 10.80 -14.20 9.15
C THR A 361 11.60 -13.78 10.38
N TYR A 362 11.77 -14.71 11.32
CA TYR A 362 12.61 -14.51 12.50
C TYR A 362 14.04 -14.07 12.14
N ASP A 363 14.65 -14.73 11.15
CA ASP A 363 16.02 -14.42 10.72
C ASP A 363 16.14 -13.00 10.15
N ASN A 364 15.11 -12.53 9.43
CA ASN A 364 15.09 -11.17 8.90
C ASN A 364 14.90 -10.13 10.01
N ILE A 365 14.07 -10.41 11.03
CA ILE A 365 13.89 -9.54 12.20
C ILE A 365 15.22 -9.40 12.98
N VAL A 366 15.88 -10.52 13.28
CA VAL A 366 17.19 -10.54 13.95
C VAL A 366 18.25 -9.80 13.13
N SER A 367 18.24 -9.96 11.80
CA SER A 367 19.16 -9.27 10.89
C SER A 367 18.94 -7.75 10.90
N LEU A 368 17.70 -7.29 10.86
CA LEU A 368 17.37 -5.86 10.94
C LEU A 368 17.79 -5.23 12.27
N ALA A 369 17.62 -5.95 13.38
CA ALA A 369 18.16 -5.53 14.68
C ALA A 369 19.70 -5.38 14.63
N GLY A 370 20.39 -6.30 13.97
CA GLY A 370 21.84 -6.26 13.80
C GLY A 370 22.33 -5.06 13.00
N VAL A 371 21.53 -4.53 12.05
CA VAL A 371 21.88 -3.31 11.32
C VAL A 371 22.04 -2.12 12.28
N LEU A 372 21.19 -2.02 13.31
CA LEU A 372 21.25 -0.93 14.30
C LEU A 372 22.52 -0.95 15.16
N LEU A 373 23.20 -2.09 15.28
CA LEU A 373 24.44 -2.22 16.06
C LEU A 373 25.67 -1.63 15.35
N ASN A 374 25.63 -1.53 14.02
CA ASN A 374 26.77 -1.11 13.22
C ASN A 374 26.83 0.42 13.09
N GLU A 375 28.04 0.96 12.84
CA GLU A 375 28.18 2.35 12.39
C GLU A 375 27.41 2.55 11.07
N PRO A 376 26.72 3.70 10.88
CA PRO A 376 26.77 4.91 11.69
C PRO A 376 25.75 4.99 12.84
N TYR A 377 24.96 3.94 13.10
CA TYR A 377 23.84 4.00 14.03
C TYR A 377 24.27 3.80 15.49
N SER A 378 25.04 2.74 15.77
CA SER A 378 25.47 2.37 17.14
C SER A 378 24.32 2.42 18.16
N ALA A 379 23.12 2.03 17.74
CA ALA A 379 21.87 2.22 18.47
C ALA A 379 21.52 0.97 19.31
N PHE A 380 22.40 0.64 20.27
CA PHE A 380 22.33 -0.58 21.08
C PHE A 380 21.00 -0.74 21.82
N ASP A 381 20.47 0.32 22.45
CA ASP A 381 19.19 0.26 23.19
C ASP A 381 18.01 -0.14 22.28
N ARG A 382 18.03 0.33 21.02
CA ARG A 382 16.98 0.02 20.02
C ARG A 382 17.11 -1.41 19.53
N ALA A 383 18.33 -1.89 19.29
CA ALA A 383 18.59 -3.27 18.91
C ALA A 383 18.20 -4.24 20.04
N GLU A 384 18.54 -3.91 21.29
CA GLU A 384 18.19 -4.69 22.49
C GLU A 384 16.68 -4.93 22.57
N ALA A 385 15.88 -3.85 22.42
CA ALA A 385 14.43 -3.93 22.46
C ALA A 385 13.87 -4.86 21.36
N ILE A 386 14.41 -4.81 20.14
CA ILE A 386 13.99 -5.68 19.03
C ILE A 386 14.37 -7.13 19.31
N TYR A 387 15.60 -7.42 19.79
CA TYR A 387 15.99 -8.78 20.12
C TYR A 387 15.11 -9.39 21.20
N ARG A 388 14.70 -8.59 22.20
CA ARG A 388 13.73 -9.04 23.22
C ARG A 388 12.39 -9.41 22.60
N GLN A 389 11.88 -8.62 21.66
CA GLN A 389 10.64 -8.96 20.93
C GLN A 389 10.82 -10.22 20.08
N ALA A 390 11.94 -10.36 19.36
CA ALA A 390 12.24 -11.55 18.57
C ALA A 390 12.30 -12.83 19.42
N ILE A 391 12.92 -12.77 20.59
CA ILE A 391 12.95 -13.89 21.56
C ILE A 391 11.53 -14.27 22.01
N VAL A 392 10.60 -13.32 22.15
CA VAL A 392 9.21 -13.65 22.49
C VAL A 392 8.52 -14.44 21.37
N LEU A 393 8.85 -14.15 20.10
CA LEU A 393 8.30 -14.86 18.93
C LEU A 393 8.79 -16.31 18.86
N GLU A 394 10.11 -16.53 18.91
CA GLU A 394 10.73 -17.86 18.87
C GLU A 394 11.72 -18.03 20.04
N PRO A 395 11.24 -18.38 21.24
CA PRO A 395 12.08 -18.34 22.43
C PRO A 395 13.11 -19.47 22.50
N ASN A 396 12.93 -20.53 21.70
CA ASN A 396 13.83 -21.69 21.59
C ASN A 396 14.93 -21.51 20.53
N ARG A 397 14.92 -20.43 19.75
CA ARG A 397 15.99 -20.07 18.80
C ARG A 397 17.12 -19.39 19.55
N TRP A 398 18.35 -19.80 19.32
CA TRP A 398 19.49 -19.32 20.10
C TRP A 398 20.01 -17.97 19.59
N GLU A 399 19.80 -17.67 18.31
CA GLU A 399 20.35 -16.51 17.62
C GLU A 399 19.96 -15.20 18.31
N GLY A 400 18.68 -14.99 18.61
CA GLY A 400 18.22 -13.79 19.31
C GLY A 400 18.77 -13.65 20.72
N HIS A 401 18.96 -14.74 21.46
CA HIS A 401 19.58 -14.70 22.80
C HIS A 401 21.07 -14.40 22.73
N TYR A 402 21.76 -14.97 21.74
CA TYR A 402 23.17 -14.74 21.50
C TYR A 402 23.42 -13.27 21.13
N GLU A 403 22.68 -12.73 20.16
CA GLU A 403 22.81 -11.34 19.73
C GLU A 403 22.40 -10.35 20.83
N LEU A 404 21.36 -10.67 21.63
CA LEU A 404 21.00 -9.88 22.80
C LEU A 404 22.14 -9.85 23.83
N ALA A 405 22.75 -10.99 24.12
CA ALA A 405 23.87 -11.07 25.05
C ALA A 405 25.10 -10.30 24.55
N ALA A 406 25.41 -10.39 23.26
CA ALA A 406 26.47 -9.61 22.62
C ALA A 406 26.19 -8.10 22.69
N THR A 407 24.93 -7.69 22.46
CA THR A 407 24.47 -6.30 22.58
C THR A 407 24.64 -5.78 24.01
N LEU A 408 24.19 -6.54 25.01
CA LEU A 408 24.34 -6.20 26.43
C LEU A 408 25.81 -6.11 26.85
N GLN A 409 26.66 -7.00 26.33
CA GLN A 409 28.11 -6.92 26.55
C GLN A 409 28.70 -5.63 25.97
N ALA A 410 28.30 -5.23 24.77
CA ALA A 410 28.80 -4.03 24.10
C ALA A 410 28.48 -2.74 24.87
N ILE A 411 27.32 -2.68 25.53
CA ILE A 411 26.94 -1.56 26.42
C ILE A 411 27.46 -1.69 27.86
N GLY A 412 28.20 -2.76 28.17
CA GLY A 412 28.83 -2.99 29.46
C GLY A 412 27.97 -3.72 30.50
N ASP A 413 26.76 -4.18 30.16
CA ASP A 413 25.91 -5.00 31.03
C ASP A 413 26.27 -6.49 30.93
N ILE A 414 27.48 -6.83 31.39
CA ILE A 414 27.95 -8.23 31.47
C ILE A 414 27.04 -9.10 32.36
N PRO A 415 26.56 -8.65 33.54
CA PRO A 415 25.63 -9.43 34.35
C PRO A 415 24.30 -9.75 33.63
N GLY A 416 23.74 -8.79 32.90
CA GLY A 416 22.56 -8.99 32.07
C GLY A 416 22.81 -9.98 30.94
N ALA A 417 23.93 -9.82 30.21
CA ALA A 417 24.34 -10.74 29.16
C ALA A 417 24.46 -12.20 29.65
N LEU A 418 25.13 -12.41 30.80
CA LEU A 418 25.25 -13.73 31.44
C LEU A 418 23.89 -14.29 31.84
N THR A 419 22.97 -13.43 32.29
CA THR A 419 21.61 -13.84 32.68
C THR A 419 20.84 -14.38 31.48
N VAL A 420 20.88 -13.68 30.33
CA VAL A 420 20.23 -14.12 29.08
C VAL A 420 20.76 -15.49 28.65
N VAL A 421 22.09 -15.64 28.59
CA VAL A 421 22.74 -16.90 28.16
C VAL A 421 22.39 -18.07 29.08
N ARG A 422 22.45 -17.86 30.40
CA ARG A 422 22.15 -18.90 31.38
C ARG A 422 20.67 -19.29 31.38
N GLN A 423 19.77 -18.33 31.26
CA GLN A 423 18.33 -18.60 31.18
C GLN A 423 18.00 -19.47 29.97
N TYR A 424 18.56 -19.15 28.81
CA TYR A 424 18.41 -19.98 27.62
C TYR A 424 18.88 -21.42 27.87
N LYS A 425 20.10 -21.60 28.42
CA LYS A 425 20.65 -22.93 28.72
C LYS A 425 19.79 -23.74 29.69
N ILE A 426 19.25 -23.08 30.72
CA ILE A 426 18.37 -23.72 31.71
C ILE A 426 17.07 -24.20 31.04
N GLN A 427 16.51 -23.39 30.15
CA GLN A 427 15.19 -23.66 29.57
C GLN A 427 15.23 -24.57 28.34
N TYR A 428 16.26 -24.45 27.50
CA TYR A 428 16.35 -25.11 26.19
C TYR A 428 17.54 -26.05 26.03
N GLY A 429 18.43 -26.13 27.03
CA GLY A 429 19.60 -26.99 27.04
C GLY A 429 20.87 -26.32 26.52
N GLU A 430 21.99 -27.06 26.64
CA GLU A 430 23.30 -26.55 26.25
C GLU A 430 23.50 -26.59 24.72
N ARG A 431 23.99 -25.48 24.16
CA ARG A 431 24.41 -25.37 22.76
C ARG A 431 25.84 -24.82 22.69
N PRO A 432 26.63 -25.22 21.68
CA PRO A 432 28.01 -24.74 21.51
C PRO A 432 28.13 -23.22 21.54
N GLU A 433 27.25 -22.52 20.81
CA GLU A 433 27.26 -21.06 20.65
C GLU A 433 26.99 -20.36 21.99
N MET A 434 26.08 -20.91 22.80
CA MET A 434 25.74 -20.35 24.12
C MET A 434 26.80 -20.66 25.18
N LEU A 435 27.51 -21.80 25.05
CA LEU A 435 28.65 -22.12 25.91
C LEU A 435 29.83 -21.21 25.62
N GLU A 436 30.11 -20.96 24.34
CA GLU A 436 31.13 -20.03 23.89
C GLU A 436 30.84 -18.61 24.38
N ALA A 437 29.60 -18.13 24.18
CA ALA A 437 29.17 -16.82 24.68
C ALA A 437 29.36 -16.69 26.20
N GLU A 438 28.96 -17.70 27.00
CA GLU A 438 29.16 -17.67 28.45
C GLU A 438 30.64 -17.58 28.84
N GLN A 439 31.52 -18.34 28.17
CA GLN A 439 32.96 -18.31 28.44
C GLN A 439 33.59 -16.95 28.11
N ILE A 440 33.18 -16.34 26.99
CA ILE A 440 33.62 -15.00 26.59
C ILE A 440 33.19 -13.97 27.64
N LEU A 441 31.94 -14.02 28.09
CA LEU A 441 31.38 -13.10 29.07
C LEU A 441 32.03 -13.24 30.45
N LEU A 442 32.29 -14.47 30.91
CA LEU A 442 33.02 -14.72 32.16
C LEU A 442 34.43 -14.16 32.09
N SER A 443 35.14 -14.40 30.99
CA SER A 443 36.49 -13.85 30.78
C SER A 443 36.50 -12.32 30.73
N ALA A 444 35.45 -11.70 30.20
CA ALA A 444 35.28 -10.25 30.21
C ALA A 444 35.01 -9.70 31.61
N SER A 445 34.26 -10.42 32.46
CA SER A 445 33.97 -10.03 33.84
C SER A 445 35.20 -10.04 34.76
N GLU A 446 36.22 -10.83 34.43
CA GLU A 446 37.46 -10.98 35.20
C GLU A 446 38.53 -9.94 34.84
N ARG A 447 38.35 -9.13 33.78
CA ARG A 447 39.29 -8.07 33.40
C ARG A 447 39.00 -6.79 34.21
N PRO A 448 39.95 -6.27 35.02
CA PRO A 448 39.76 -4.99 35.69
C PRO A 448 39.68 -3.85 34.67
N ALA A 449 38.77 -2.90 34.88
CA ALA A 449 38.63 -1.69 34.06
C ALA A 449 40.00 -1.02 33.89
N ALA A 450 40.47 -0.88 32.64
CA ALA A 450 41.71 -0.19 32.35
C ALA A 450 41.59 1.26 32.84
N THR A 451 42.43 1.62 33.81
CA THR A 451 42.58 3.00 34.28
C THR A 451 43.03 3.89 33.14
N ASP A 452 42.25 4.92 32.83
CA ASP A 452 42.69 6.11 32.10
C ASP A 452 43.91 6.71 32.81
N SER A 453 45.09 6.41 32.29
CA SER A 453 46.36 6.97 32.73
C SER A 453 47.38 6.80 31.61
N ALA A 454 47.25 7.63 30.59
CA ALA A 454 48.38 8.02 29.75
C ALA A 454 48.28 9.52 29.45
N ALA A 455 48.60 10.31 30.48
CA ALA A 455 49.17 11.63 30.24
C ALA A 455 50.47 11.41 29.45
N LEU A 456 50.51 11.91 28.21
CA LEU A 456 51.74 11.99 27.44
C LEU A 456 52.46 13.32 27.79
N PRO A 457 53.79 13.30 28.02
CA PRO A 457 54.59 14.51 28.22
C PRO A 457 54.78 15.33 26.94
#